data_AF-A0A7K3H3P1-F1
#
_entry.id   AF-A0A7K3H3P1-F1
#
_cell.length_a   1.000
_cell.length_b   1.000
_cell.length_c   1.000
_cell.angle_alpha   90.00
_cell.angle_beta   90.00
_cell.angle_gamma   90.00
#
_symmetry.space_group_name_H-M   'P 1'
#
loop_
_entity.id
_entity.type
_entity.pdbx_description
1 polymer ?
#
loop_
_entity_poly.entity_id
_entity_poly.type
_entity_poly.pdbx_seq_one_letter_code
_entity_poly.pdbx_strand_id
1 'polypeptide(L)'
;MGPGKPLAIICGPYPRFPARRNLVIDRVVGAENGVPSGRPPDSPGDRPVPDPALPAPRLARTITVGVLVYYCGIAVLNVLWSGATAGRLAVCLVCVAAVFGLQLFHVSPRARRWPLRRRSLTLGAQAALTYLPLAVFGLEWGSMAGPLAGSLLLLLPPRAAWPLFALIAAGMLALSLLEGSGIVMVVYLTTSTMMAGVILYGTARLSDLVTEVHASRGELARMAVSQERLRFARDLHDLLGYSLSAITLKSELIHRLITSRPDRAREEIASVLVVSRQALADVRLVASGYRDMSLADEADSAARILATADVAAEVSISTGRLHPVVETVLATTLREGMTNVLRHSKVENCTITAEADGDLVRLTLLNDGVTGTRHRSPHSGSGLGNLQTRLSAIGGRVEAGVQEDGRFRLLAEAPARPLGTGIPGDGAAGSPAAAVTAA
;
A
#
# COMPACT_ATOMS: atom_id res chain seq x y z
N MET A 1 -32.99 37.68 32.10
CA MET A 1 -34.18 37.58 31.22
C MET A 1 -33.86 38.32 29.93
N GLY A 2 -33.75 37.61 28.82
CA GLY A 2 -33.56 38.20 27.48
C GLY A 2 -34.86 38.79 26.92
N PRO A 3 -34.98 39.03 25.59
CA PRO A 3 -34.00 38.75 24.54
C PRO A 3 -33.71 39.91 23.56
N GLY A 4 -32.50 39.91 23.00
CA GLY A 4 -32.14 40.68 21.82
C GLY A 4 -32.78 40.08 20.56
N LYS A 5 -33.31 40.96 19.70
CA LYS A 5 -33.83 40.60 18.37
C LYS A 5 -32.67 40.23 17.42
N PRO A 6 -32.86 39.24 16.54
CA PRO A 6 -31.82 38.78 15.62
C PRO A 6 -31.75 39.68 14.37
N LEU A 7 -30.54 40.13 14.02
CA LEU A 7 -30.27 40.72 12.70
C LEU A 7 -29.86 39.59 11.75
N ALA A 8 -30.73 39.32 10.79
CA ALA A 8 -30.51 38.40 9.69
C ALA A 8 -29.33 38.89 8.82
N ILE A 9 -28.29 38.07 8.68
CA ILE A 9 -27.28 38.25 7.63
C ILE A 9 -27.68 37.35 6.46
N ILE A 10 -27.92 38.04 5.36
CA ILE A 10 -28.40 37.58 4.06
C ILE A 10 -27.32 36.71 3.39
N CYS A 11 -27.62 35.43 3.17
CA CYS A 11 -26.89 34.57 2.24
C CYS A 11 -27.17 35.02 0.80
N GLY A 12 -26.22 35.75 0.21
CA GLY A 12 -26.15 36.00 -1.23
C GLY A 12 -25.39 34.87 -1.97
N PRO A 13 -25.69 34.63 -3.26
CA PRO A 13 -25.38 33.37 -3.95
C PRO A 13 -23.92 33.27 -4.43
N TYR A 14 -23.36 32.07 -4.30
CA TYR A 14 -22.07 31.62 -4.85
C TYR A 14 -21.97 31.86 -6.37
N PRO A 15 -20.91 32.50 -6.88
CA PRO A 15 -20.61 32.48 -8.31
C PRO A 15 -20.01 31.13 -8.72
N ARG A 16 -20.61 30.53 -9.75
CA ARG A 16 -20.20 29.29 -10.42
C ARG A 16 -18.83 29.47 -11.11
N PHE A 17 -17.88 28.59 -10.80
CA PHE A 17 -16.61 28.47 -11.53
C PHE A 17 -16.83 27.88 -12.94
N PRO A 18 -16.29 28.49 -14.01
CA PRO A 18 -16.21 27.87 -15.33
C PRO A 18 -14.98 26.94 -15.44
N ALA A 19 -15.17 25.89 -16.23
CA ALA A 19 -14.26 24.78 -16.44
C ALA A 19 -13.02 25.10 -17.30
N ARG A 20 -11.94 24.35 -17.04
CA ARG A 20 -10.85 23.93 -17.94
C ARG A 20 -10.10 25.01 -18.73
N ARG A 21 -8.87 25.31 -18.28
CA ARG A 21 -7.73 25.59 -19.17
C ARG A 21 -6.49 24.84 -18.70
N ASN A 22 -5.85 24.16 -19.64
CA ASN A 22 -4.62 23.38 -19.48
C ASN A 22 -3.50 24.26 -18.89
N LEU A 23 -2.93 23.84 -17.76
CA LEU A 23 -1.68 24.39 -17.26
C LEU A 23 -0.56 23.39 -17.59
N VAL A 24 0.16 23.70 -18.66
CA VAL A 24 1.47 23.14 -18.98
C VAL A 24 2.44 23.78 -17.98
N ILE A 25 2.98 23.01 -17.05
CA ILE A 25 4.08 23.48 -16.20
C ILE A 25 5.39 23.15 -16.92
N ASP A 26 6.02 24.23 -17.38
CA ASP A 26 7.36 24.25 -17.95
C ASP A 26 8.40 23.72 -16.97
N ARG A 27 9.32 22.92 -17.51
CA ARG A 27 10.57 22.51 -16.85
C ARG A 27 11.52 23.70 -16.82
N VAL A 28 11.78 24.26 -15.64
CA VAL A 28 12.98 25.10 -15.41
C VAL A 28 13.55 24.82 -14.02
N VAL A 29 14.53 23.91 -13.95
CA VAL A 29 15.70 23.94 -13.05
C VAL A 29 16.75 23.11 -13.80
N GLY A 30 17.74 23.70 -14.46
CA GLY A 30 18.89 24.31 -13.81
C GLY A 30 20.06 23.33 -13.95
N ALA A 31 20.70 23.35 -15.12
CA ALA A 31 22.00 22.74 -15.32
C ALA A 31 23.05 23.63 -14.65
N GLU A 32 23.83 23.10 -13.70
CA GLU A 32 25.28 23.32 -13.60
C GLU A 32 25.89 22.55 -12.41
N ASN A 33 27.09 22.02 -12.68
CA ASN A 33 28.13 21.57 -11.76
C ASN A 33 28.01 20.17 -11.17
N GLY A 34 28.66 19.24 -11.89
CA GLY A 34 28.98 17.91 -11.44
C GLY A 34 29.97 17.90 -10.27
N VAL A 35 29.57 17.23 -9.20
CA VAL A 35 30.45 16.64 -8.20
C VAL A 35 30.05 15.17 -8.11
N PRO A 36 30.95 14.20 -8.39
CA PRO A 36 30.61 12.80 -8.29
C PRO A 36 30.63 12.38 -6.81
N SER A 37 29.48 12.42 -6.14
CA SER A 37 29.35 11.76 -4.83
C SER A 37 29.31 10.25 -5.05
N GLY A 38 30.46 9.60 -4.87
CA GLY A 38 30.56 8.14 -4.82
C GLY A 38 29.69 7.58 -3.72
N ARG A 39 28.53 7.05 -4.09
CA ARG A 39 27.71 6.22 -3.22
C ARG A 39 28.30 4.80 -3.30
N PRO A 40 28.71 4.17 -2.18
CA PRO A 40 29.19 2.80 -2.23
C PRO A 40 28.05 1.88 -2.74
N PRO A 41 28.35 0.90 -3.61
CA PRO A 41 27.39 -0.15 -3.92
C PRO A 41 27.17 -0.98 -2.65
N ASP A 42 25.93 -1.42 -2.43
CA ASP A 42 25.50 -2.28 -1.31
C ASP A 42 25.15 -1.58 0.01
N SER A 43 24.08 -0.77 -0.01
CA SER A 43 23.20 -0.64 1.17
C SER A 43 22.24 -1.83 1.21
N PRO A 44 22.18 -2.66 2.28
CA PRO A 44 21.36 -3.88 2.32
C PRO A 44 19.84 -3.68 2.24
N GLY A 45 19.35 -2.43 2.23
CA GLY A 45 17.93 -2.08 2.25
C GLY A 45 17.31 -1.73 0.89
N ASP A 46 18.09 -1.70 -0.19
CA ASP A 46 17.62 -1.25 -1.52
C ASP A 46 17.41 -2.40 -2.51
N ARG A 47 17.46 -3.66 -2.03
CA ARG A 47 17.05 -4.79 -2.87
C ARG A 47 15.54 -4.70 -3.04
N PRO A 48 15.01 -4.51 -4.26
CA PRO A 48 13.58 -4.59 -4.48
C PRO A 48 13.14 -5.97 -4.00
N VAL A 49 12.33 -6.00 -2.94
CA VAL A 49 11.65 -7.23 -2.52
C VAL A 49 10.95 -7.74 -3.78
N PRO A 50 11.28 -8.95 -4.28
CA PRO A 50 10.61 -9.49 -5.44
C PRO A 50 9.13 -9.60 -5.08
N ASP A 51 8.30 -8.76 -5.69
CA ASP A 51 6.86 -8.81 -5.52
C ASP A 51 6.42 -10.23 -5.92
N PRO A 52 5.89 -11.05 -4.99
CA PRO A 52 5.45 -12.41 -5.29
C PRO A 52 4.15 -12.41 -6.09
N ALA A 53 3.74 -11.24 -6.63
CA ALA A 53 2.89 -11.17 -7.79
C ALA A 53 3.44 -12.12 -8.86
N LEU A 54 2.89 -13.34 -8.87
CA LEU A 54 2.89 -14.25 -10.00
C LEU A 54 2.87 -13.39 -11.27
N PRO A 55 3.62 -13.75 -12.32
CA PRO A 55 3.66 -12.98 -13.55
C PRO A 55 2.31 -13.14 -14.28
N ALA A 56 1.20 -12.73 -13.66
CA ALA A 56 -0.18 -12.85 -14.07
C ALA A 56 -0.40 -12.33 -15.49
N PRO A 57 0.19 -11.18 -15.91
CA PRO A 57 0.13 -10.78 -17.31
C PRO A 57 0.89 -11.72 -18.25
N ARG A 58 2.01 -12.32 -17.82
CA ARG A 58 2.73 -13.32 -18.64
C ARG A 58 1.94 -14.63 -18.70
N LEU A 59 1.41 -15.11 -17.58
CA LEU A 59 0.63 -16.33 -17.46
C LEU A 59 -0.67 -16.25 -18.27
N ALA A 60 -1.37 -15.12 -18.23
CA ALA A 60 -2.58 -14.91 -19.01
C ALA A 60 -2.28 -14.84 -20.53
N ARG A 61 -1.14 -14.24 -20.91
CA ARG A 61 -0.66 -14.27 -22.30
C ARG A 61 -0.25 -15.68 -22.74
N THR A 62 0.44 -16.46 -21.89
CA THR A 62 0.79 -17.85 -22.23
C THR A 62 -0.44 -18.74 -22.36
N ILE A 63 -1.47 -18.54 -21.53
CA ILE A 63 -2.76 -19.23 -21.67
C ILE A 63 -3.40 -18.88 -23.01
N THR A 64 -3.48 -17.60 -23.36
CA THR A 64 -4.10 -17.16 -24.63
C THR A 64 -3.36 -17.72 -25.85
N VAL A 65 -2.03 -17.72 -25.83
CA VAL A 65 -1.20 -18.35 -26.88
C VAL A 65 -1.42 -19.86 -26.91
N GLY A 66 -1.46 -20.53 -25.75
CA GLY A 66 -1.70 -21.97 -25.65
C GLY A 66 -3.05 -22.39 -26.22
N VAL A 67 -4.12 -21.65 -25.92
CA VAL A 67 -5.46 -21.85 -26.49
C VAL A 67 -5.42 -21.71 -28.02
N LEU A 68 -4.72 -20.69 -28.53
CA LEU A 68 -4.61 -20.47 -29.97
C LEU A 68 -3.83 -21.60 -30.67
N VAL A 69 -2.71 -22.04 -30.08
CA VAL A 69 -1.93 -23.18 -30.57
C VAL A 69 -2.78 -24.46 -30.58
N TYR A 70 -3.59 -24.68 -29.54
CA TYR A 70 -4.50 -25.82 -29.48
C TYR A 70 -5.50 -25.84 -30.64
N TYR A 71 -6.18 -24.72 -30.91
CA TYR A 71 -7.14 -24.65 -32.02
C TYR A 71 -6.47 -24.78 -33.41
N CYS A 72 -5.30 -24.17 -33.59
CA CYS A 72 -4.50 -24.35 -34.80
C CYS A 72 -4.07 -25.81 -34.98
N GLY A 73 -3.68 -26.49 -33.90
CA GLY A 73 -3.33 -27.90 -33.89
C GLY A 73 -4.51 -28.80 -34.30
N ILE A 74 -5.72 -28.51 -33.82
CA ILE A 74 -6.94 -29.23 -34.23
C ILE A 74 -7.18 -29.10 -35.74
N ALA A 75 -7.06 -27.90 -36.32
CA ALA A 75 -7.26 -27.72 -37.76
C ALA A 75 -6.26 -28.55 -38.59
N VAL A 76 -4.98 -28.55 -38.20
CA VAL A 76 -3.95 -29.36 -38.87
C VAL A 76 -4.25 -30.85 -38.71
N LEU A 77 -4.63 -31.29 -37.51
CA LEU A 77 -4.93 -32.69 -37.23
C LEU A 77 -6.15 -33.19 -38.03
N ASN A 78 -7.21 -32.37 -38.15
CA ASN A 78 -8.39 -32.70 -38.94
C ASN A 78 -8.04 -32.93 -40.42
N VAL A 79 -7.24 -32.04 -41.00
CA VAL A 79 -6.79 -32.15 -42.40
C VAL A 79 -5.81 -33.30 -42.61
N LEU A 80 -5.00 -33.64 -41.59
CA LEU A 80 -4.13 -34.81 -41.66
C LEU A 80 -4.95 -36.11 -41.61
N TRP A 81 -5.98 -36.16 -40.77
CA TRP A 81 -6.84 -37.33 -40.61
C TRP A 81 -7.68 -37.64 -41.85
N SER A 82 -7.99 -36.63 -42.67
CA SER A 82 -8.71 -36.81 -43.93
C SER A 82 -7.89 -37.41 -45.07
N GLY A 83 -6.62 -37.76 -44.83
CA GLY A 83 -5.75 -38.35 -45.83
C GLY A 83 -5.28 -37.34 -46.89
N ALA A 84 -5.10 -36.08 -46.50
CA ALA A 84 -4.70 -35.01 -47.40
C ALA A 84 -3.33 -35.26 -48.06
N THR A 85 -3.19 -34.83 -49.31
CA THR A 85 -1.89 -34.83 -50.02
C THR A 85 -0.92 -33.81 -49.42
N ALA A 86 0.38 -33.99 -49.66
CA ALA A 86 1.42 -33.08 -49.16
C ALA A 86 1.18 -31.61 -49.56
N GLY A 87 0.68 -31.36 -50.78
CA GLY A 87 0.32 -30.02 -51.24
C GLY A 87 -0.86 -29.41 -50.46
N ARG A 88 -1.91 -30.20 -50.20
CA ARG A 88 -3.08 -29.77 -49.41
C ARG A 88 -2.69 -29.47 -47.97
N LEU A 89 -1.80 -30.27 -47.38
CA LEU A 89 -1.25 -30.02 -46.05
C LEU A 89 -0.40 -28.73 -45.99
N ALA A 90 0.43 -28.46 -47.01
CA ALA A 90 1.24 -27.25 -47.07
C ALA A 90 0.37 -25.98 -47.12
N VAL A 91 -0.70 -25.99 -47.92
CA VAL A 91 -1.67 -24.88 -47.99
C VAL A 91 -2.37 -24.69 -46.64
N CYS A 92 -2.79 -25.79 -45.98
CA CYS A 92 -3.39 -25.74 -44.65
C CYS A 92 -2.47 -25.05 -43.63
N LEU A 93 -1.20 -25.44 -43.58
CA LEU A 93 -0.21 -24.85 -42.66
C LEU A 93 -0.01 -23.35 -42.90
N VAL A 94 0.02 -22.91 -44.17
CA VAL A 94 0.12 -21.48 -44.51
C VAL A 94 -1.13 -20.71 -44.05
N CYS A 95 -2.33 -21.24 -44.30
CA CYS A 95 -3.57 -20.62 -43.85
C CYS A 95 -3.65 -20.57 -42.31
N VAL A 96 -3.28 -21.65 -41.61
CA VAL A 96 -3.26 -21.71 -40.15
C VAL A 96 -2.26 -20.70 -39.58
N ALA A 97 -1.06 -20.61 -40.15
CA ALA A 97 -0.05 -19.63 -39.74
C ALA A 97 -0.54 -18.19 -39.96
N ALA A 98 -1.25 -17.92 -41.06
CA ALA A 98 -1.84 -16.60 -41.33
C ALA A 98 -2.94 -16.24 -40.32
N VAL A 99 -3.85 -17.18 -40.01
CA VAL A 99 -4.89 -17.00 -38.97
C VAL A 99 -4.24 -16.79 -37.61
N PHE A 100 -3.23 -17.58 -37.25
CA PHE A 100 -2.49 -17.48 -35.99
C PHE A 100 -1.84 -16.11 -35.83
N GLY A 101 -1.08 -15.67 -36.84
CA GLY A 101 -0.40 -14.37 -36.83
C GLY A 101 -1.40 -13.22 -36.70
N LEU A 102 -2.49 -13.26 -37.45
CA LEU A 102 -3.54 -12.25 -37.41
C LEU A 102 -4.24 -12.21 -36.04
N GLN A 103 -4.51 -13.38 -35.46
CA GLN A 103 -5.11 -13.49 -34.13
C GLN A 103 -4.19 -12.95 -33.04
N LEU A 104 -2.87 -13.18 -33.11
CA LEU A 104 -1.91 -12.57 -32.18
C LEU A 104 -1.93 -11.04 -32.25
N PHE A 105 -2.10 -10.48 -33.44
CA PHE A 105 -2.30 -9.04 -33.58
C PHE A 105 -3.61 -8.57 -32.95
N HIS A 106 -4.73 -9.27 -33.16
CA HIS A 106 -6.04 -8.91 -32.60
C HIS A 106 -6.11 -9.01 -31.07
N VAL A 107 -5.42 -9.99 -30.48
CA VAL A 107 -5.29 -10.15 -29.03
C VAL A 107 -4.40 -9.06 -28.41
N SER A 108 -3.53 -8.42 -29.20
CA SER A 108 -2.63 -7.39 -28.66
C SER A 108 -3.41 -6.18 -28.11
N PRO A 109 -2.97 -5.58 -26.97
CA PRO A 109 -3.62 -4.40 -26.40
C PRO A 109 -3.67 -3.21 -27.37
N ARG A 110 -2.75 -3.17 -28.35
CA ARG A 110 -2.66 -2.12 -29.37
C ARG A 110 -3.79 -2.20 -30.39
N ALA A 111 -4.33 -3.40 -30.68
CA ALA A 111 -5.35 -3.56 -31.70
C ALA A 111 -6.67 -2.86 -31.35
N ARG A 112 -7.00 -2.77 -30.05
CA ARG A 112 -8.17 -2.01 -29.57
C ARG A 112 -8.03 -0.49 -29.73
N ARG A 113 -6.83 0.02 -30.02
CA ARG A 113 -6.58 1.45 -30.27
C ARG A 113 -6.51 1.78 -31.76
N TRP A 114 -6.58 0.78 -32.64
CA TRP A 114 -6.51 1.00 -34.07
C TRP A 114 -7.73 1.77 -34.59
N PRO A 115 -7.58 2.57 -35.66
CA PRO A 115 -8.70 3.22 -36.33
C PRO A 115 -9.65 2.16 -36.92
N LEU A 116 -10.94 2.51 -37.03
CA LEU A 116 -11.99 1.59 -37.48
C LEU A 116 -11.64 0.93 -38.83
N ARG A 117 -11.12 1.71 -39.79
CA ARG A 117 -10.67 1.21 -41.10
C ARG A 117 -9.68 0.05 -41.00
N ARG A 118 -8.70 0.14 -40.09
CA ARG A 118 -7.70 -0.93 -39.91
C ARG A 118 -8.33 -2.17 -39.28
N ARG A 119 -9.21 -2.00 -38.29
CA ARG A 119 -9.96 -3.13 -37.69
C ARG A 119 -10.84 -3.82 -38.71
N SER A 120 -11.59 -3.07 -39.51
CA SER A 120 -12.43 -3.62 -40.57
C SER A 120 -11.62 -4.37 -41.62
N LEU A 121 -10.45 -3.85 -42.00
CA LEU A 121 -9.57 -4.53 -42.96
C LEU A 121 -8.98 -5.83 -42.39
N THR A 122 -8.54 -5.84 -41.13
CA THR A 122 -7.98 -7.05 -40.52
C THR A 122 -9.06 -8.08 -40.18
N LEU A 123 -10.25 -7.65 -39.76
CA LEU A 123 -11.41 -8.53 -39.60
C LEU A 123 -11.87 -9.10 -40.94
N GLY A 124 -11.86 -8.29 -42.02
CA GLY A 124 -12.16 -8.76 -43.37
C GLY A 124 -11.14 -9.79 -43.88
N ALA A 125 -9.84 -9.54 -43.64
CA ALA A 125 -8.78 -10.51 -43.94
C ALA A 125 -8.96 -11.81 -43.13
N GLN A 126 -9.33 -11.71 -41.85
CA GLN A 126 -9.61 -12.88 -41.03
C GLN A 126 -10.84 -13.64 -41.53
N ALA A 127 -11.90 -12.94 -41.93
CA ALA A 127 -13.09 -13.56 -42.50
C ALA A 127 -12.76 -14.28 -43.82
N ALA A 128 -11.93 -13.68 -44.67
CA ALA A 128 -11.45 -14.33 -45.89
C ALA A 128 -10.63 -15.60 -45.58
N LEU A 129 -9.73 -15.55 -44.61
CA LEU A 129 -8.95 -16.71 -44.14
C LEU A 129 -9.79 -17.77 -43.41
N THR A 130 -10.93 -17.38 -42.85
CA THR A 130 -11.89 -18.31 -42.27
C THR A 130 -12.70 -18.98 -43.37
N TYR A 131 -13.33 -18.24 -44.29
CA TYR A 131 -14.34 -18.77 -45.22
C TYR A 131 -13.78 -19.29 -46.55
N LEU A 132 -12.74 -18.67 -47.14
CA LEU A 132 -12.19 -19.13 -48.43
C LEU A 132 -11.63 -20.56 -48.36
N PRO A 133 -10.90 -20.96 -47.30
CA PRO A 133 -10.39 -22.33 -47.23
C PRO A 133 -11.50 -23.38 -47.04
N LEU A 134 -12.71 -23.04 -46.59
CA LEU A 134 -13.80 -24.04 -46.55
C LEU A 134 -14.14 -24.57 -47.94
N ALA A 135 -13.95 -23.79 -49.01
CA ALA A 135 -14.16 -24.28 -50.37
C ALA A 135 -13.16 -25.39 -50.78
N VAL A 136 -12.00 -25.46 -50.12
CA VAL A 136 -10.92 -26.42 -50.41
C VAL A 136 -10.90 -27.57 -49.41
N PHE A 137 -11.15 -27.27 -48.13
CA PHE A 137 -11.01 -28.21 -47.01
C PHE A 137 -12.34 -28.70 -46.43
N GLY A 138 -13.48 -28.11 -46.80
CA GLY A 138 -14.79 -28.44 -46.24
C GLY A 138 -14.88 -28.20 -44.73
N LEU A 139 -15.69 -29.02 -44.04
CA LEU A 139 -15.88 -28.94 -42.59
C LEU A 139 -14.63 -29.23 -41.76
N GLU A 140 -13.57 -29.83 -42.33
CA GLU A 140 -12.29 -30.05 -41.64
C GLU A 140 -11.67 -28.72 -41.16
N TRP A 141 -11.94 -27.63 -41.89
CA TRP A 141 -11.51 -26.26 -41.57
C TRP A 141 -12.43 -25.54 -40.58
N GLY A 142 -13.55 -26.14 -40.18
CA GLY A 142 -14.60 -25.50 -39.36
C GLY A 142 -14.09 -24.92 -38.04
N SER A 143 -13.04 -25.50 -37.45
CA SER A 143 -12.42 -25.01 -36.21
C SER A 143 -11.84 -23.59 -36.33
N MET A 144 -11.57 -23.11 -37.54
CA MET A 144 -11.01 -21.77 -37.80
C MET A 144 -12.05 -20.63 -37.74
N ALA A 145 -13.34 -20.93 -37.55
CA ALA A 145 -14.34 -19.90 -37.26
C ALA A 145 -14.28 -19.37 -35.82
N GLY A 146 -13.76 -20.15 -34.88
CA GLY A 146 -13.58 -19.74 -33.48
C GLY A 146 -12.70 -18.49 -33.32
N PRO A 147 -11.50 -18.42 -33.93
CA PRO A 147 -10.66 -17.22 -33.93
C PRO A 147 -11.35 -15.97 -34.48
N LEU A 148 -12.12 -16.09 -35.57
CA LEU A 148 -12.88 -14.97 -36.14
C LEU A 148 -13.96 -14.49 -35.16
N ALA A 149 -14.70 -15.42 -34.57
CA ALA A 149 -15.72 -15.15 -33.56
C ALA A 149 -15.13 -14.41 -32.34
N GLY A 150 -13.98 -14.86 -31.84
CA GLY A 150 -13.25 -14.18 -30.76
C GLY A 150 -12.76 -12.78 -31.15
N SER A 151 -12.27 -12.60 -32.38
CA SER A 151 -11.80 -11.30 -32.87
C SER A 151 -12.91 -10.26 -33.04
N LEU A 152 -14.11 -10.68 -33.45
CA LEU A 152 -15.28 -9.80 -33.49
C LEU A 152 -15.64 -9.28 -32.09
N LEU A 153 -15.67 -10.18 -31.09
CA LEU A 153 -15.92 -9.82 -29.68
C LEU A 153 -14.83 -8.90 -29.11
N LEU A 154 -13.58 -9.03 -29.57
CA LEU A 154 -12.47 -8.21 -29.08
C LEU A 154 -12.40 -6.81 -29.69
N LEU A 155 -12.72 -6.66 -30.98
CA LEU A 155 -12.42 -5.44 -31.75
C LEU A 155 -13.62 -4.53 -32.03
N LEU A 156 -14.83 -5.08 -32.01
CA LEU A 156 -16.07 -4.35 -32.29
C LEU A 156 -16.81 -3.95 -31.00
N PRO A 157 -17.64 -2.89 -31.05
CA PRO A 157 -18.51 -2.56 -29.93
C PRO A 157 -19.52 -3.70 -29.67
N PRO A 158 -19.96 -3.93 -28.41
CA PRO A 158 -20.85 -5.03 -28.06
C PRO A 158 -22.13 -5.11 -28.89
N ARG A 159 -22.68 -3.95 -29.31
CA ARG A 159 -23.88 -3.85 -30.14
C ARG A 159 -23.72 -4.49 -31.52
N ALA A 160 -22.51 -4.51 -32.08
CA ALA A 160 -22.21 -5.14 -33.36
C ALA A 160 -21.56 -6.51 -33.19
N ALA A 161 -20.75 -6.69 -32.14
CA ALA A 161 -19.97 -7.89 -31.91
C ALA A 161 -20.85 -9.13 -31.63
N TRP A 162 -21.87 -9.01 -30.76
CA TRP A 162 -22.74 -10.14 -30.41
C TRP A 162 -23.63 -10.61 -31.56
N PRO A 163 -24.29 -9.73 -32.35
CA PRO A 163 -25.02 -10.16 -33.54
C PRO A 163 -24.12 -10.85 -34.58
N LEU A 164 -22.92 -10.33 -34.82
CA LEU A 164 -21.99 -10.94 -35.78
C LEU A 164 -21.42 -12.27 -35.26
N PHE A 165 -21.19 -12.39 -33.95
CA PHE A 165 -20.84 -13.67 -33.32
C PHE A 165 -21.96 -14.70 -33.50
N ALA A 166 -23.21 -14.32 -33.26
CA ALA A 166 -24.37 -15.17 -33.51
C ALA A 166 -24.52 -15.55 -34.99
N LEU A 167 -24.20 -14.63 -35.89
CA LEU A 167 -24.20 -14.87 -37.34
C LEU A 167 -23.16 -15.92 -37.74
N ILE A 168 -21.95 -15.92 -37.14
CA ILE A 168 -20.95 -16.97 -37.39
C ILE A 168 -21.48 -18.33 -36.92
N ALA A 169 -22.07 -18.39 -35.72
CA ALA A 169 -22.65 -19.63 -35.20
C ALA A 169 -23.78 -20.14 -36.10
N ALA A 170 -24.68 -19.26 -36.53
CA ALA A 170 -25.76 -19.60 -37.47
C ALA A 170 -25.22 -20.04 -38.84
N GLY A 171 -24.17 -19.40 -39.33
CA GLY A 171 -23.51 -19.77 -40.58
C GLY A 171 -22.88 -21.16 -40.52
N MET A 172 -22.21 -21.50 -39.41
CA MET A 172 -21.66 -22.84 -39.21
C MET A 172 -22.75 -23.90 -39.06
N LEU A 173 -23.81 -23.60 -38.30
CA LEU A 173 -24.99 -24.46 -38.18
C LEU A 173 -25.61 -24.75 -39.57
N ALA A 174 -25.86 -23.71 -40.36
CA ALA A 174 -26.43 -23.82 -41.69
C ALA A 174 -25.53 -24.63 -42.64
N LEU A 175 -24.22 -24.35 -42.63
CA LEU A 175 -23.27 -25.06 -43.46
C LEU A 175 -23.23 -26.56 -43.13
N SER A 176 -23.16 -26.92 -41.84
CA SER A 176 -23.16 -28.34 -41.43
C SER A 176 -24.46 -29.07 -41.80
N LEU A 177 -25.61 -28.38 -41.73
CA LEU A 177 -26.90 -28.94 -42.18
C LEU A 177 -26.95 -29.13 -43.70
N LEU A 178 -26.45 -28.17 -44.48
CA LEU A 178 -26.41 -28.24 -45.94
C LEU A 178 -25.50 -29.35 -46.46
N GLU A 179 -24.42 -29.65 -45.75
CA GLU A 179 -23.56 -30.81 -46.06
C GLU A 179 -24.18 -32.17 -45.65
N GLY A 180 -25.38 -32.18 -45.06
CA GLY A 180 -26.05 -33.42 -44.64
C GLY A 180 -25.38 -34.09 -43.44
N SER A 181 -24.65 -33.34 -42.63
CA SER A 181 -23.98 -33.87 -41.44
C SER A 181 -24.99 -34.41 -40.42
N GLY A 182 -24.63 -35.50 -39.73
CA GLY A 182 -25.44 -36.02 -38.63
C GLY A 182 -25.61 -35.01 -37.50
N ILE A 183 -26.74 -35.06 -36.79
CA ILE A 183 -27.12 -34.05 -35.77
C ILE A 183 -26.04 -33.85 -34.70
N VAL A 184 -25.32 -34.92 -34.32
CA VAL A 184 -24.22 -34.86 -33.35
C VAL A 184 -23.07 -33.98 -33.85
N MET A 185 -22.70 -34.11 -35.14
CA MET A 185 -21.62 -33.32 -35.73
C MET A 185 -22.02 -31.85 -35.87
N VAL A 186 -23.26 -31.58 -36.28
CA VAL A 186 -23.82 -30.22 -36.38
C VAL A 186 -23.75 -29.51 -35.02
N VAL A 187 -24.21 -30.17 -33.95
CA VAL A 187 -24.16 -29.63 -32.59
C VAL A 187 -22.72 -29.43 -32.13
N TYR A 188 -21.84 -30.40 -32.39
CA TYR A 188 -20.43 -30.35 -32.03
C TYR A 188 -19.69 -29.18 -32.68
N LEU A 189 -19.80 -28.99 -34.00
CA LEU A 189 -19.12 -27.93 -34.74
C LEU A 189 -19.63 -26.53 -34.34
N THR A 190 -20.94 -26.39 -34.20
CA THR A 190 -21.56 -25.12 -33.79
C THR A 190 -21.13 -24.74 -32.37
N THR A 191 -21.23 -25.67 -31.42
CA THR A 191 -20.90 -25.42 -30.01
C THR A 191 -19.40 -25.19 -29.81
N SER A 192 -18.55 -25.98 -30.46
CA SER A 192 -17.09 -25.82 -30.37
C SER A 192 -16.63 -24.48 -30.95
N THR A 193 -17.23 -24.01 -32.05
CA THR A 193 -16.96 -22.68 -32.62
C THR A 193 -17.34 -21.56 -31.65
N MET A 194 -18.54 -21.63 -31.06
CA MET A 194 -18.98 -20.66 -30.06
C MET A 194 -18.06 -20.65 -28.83
N MET A 195 -17.74 -21.83 -28.32
CA MET A 195 -16.87 -22.00 -27.15
C MET A 195 -15.47 -21.44 -27.43
N ALA A 196 -14.90 -21.72 -28.60
CA ALA A 196 -13.61 -21.18 -29.02
C ALA A 196 -13.58 -19.65 -29.05
N GLY A 197 -14.61 -19.03 -29.63
CA GLY A 197 -14.72 -17.57 -29.67
C GLY A 197 -14.84 -16.94 -28.27
N VAL A 198 -15.64 -17.53 -27.39
CA VAL A 198 -15.81 -17.05 -26.00
C VAL A 198 -14.52 -17.25 -25.18
N ILE A 199 -13.85 -18.39 -25.31
CA ILE A 199 -12.58 -18.66 -24.60
C ILE A 199 -11.51 -17.67 -25.05
N LEU A 200 -11.34 -17.46 -26.37
CA LEU A 200 -10.37 -16.49 -26.89
C LEU A 200 -10.67 -15.06 -26.45
N TYR A 201 -11.95 -14.67 -26.48
CA TYR A 201 -12.38 -13.37 -25.96
C TYR A 201 -12.11 -13.23 -24.45
N GLY A 202 -12.51 -14.23 -23.66
CA GLY A 202 -12.40 -14.22 -22.20
C GLY A 202 -10.95 -14.21 -21.72
N THR A 203 -10.10 -15.07 -22.28
CA THR A 203 -8.67 -15.14 -21.92
C THR A 203 -7.92 -13.85 -22.26
N ALA A 204 -8.16 -13.29 -23.45
CA ALA A 204 -7.58 -12.01 -23.85
C ALA A 204 -8.11 -10.85 -22.99
N ARG A 205 -9.42 -10.79 -22.72
CA ARG A 205 -10.03 -9.73 -21.90
C ARG A 205 -9.58 -9.80 -20.45
N LEU A 206 -9.47 -11.00 -19.88
CA LEU A 206 -8.99 -11.19 -18.51
C LEU A 206 -7.52 -10.77 -18.39
N SER A 207 -6.68 -11.10 -19.38
CA SER A 207 -5.28 -10.64 -19.45
C SER A 207 -5.18 -9.11 -19.40
N ASP A 208 -6.02 -8.43 -20.17
CA ASP A 208 -6.09 -6.96 -20.21
C ASP A 208 -6.50 -6.39 -18.84
N LEU A 209 -7.57 -6.91 -18.24
CA LEU A 209 -8.09 -6.47 -16.95
C LEU A 209 -7.07 -6.67 -15.82
N VAL A 210 -6.40 -7.82 -15.79
CA VAL A 210 -5.33 -8.09 -14.82
C VAL A 210 -4.23 -7.05 -14.95
N THR A 211 -3.80 -6.73 -16.17
CA THR A 211 -2.75 -5.74 -16.43
C THR A 211 -3.19 -4.33 -15.97
N GLU A 212 -4.43 -3.95 -16.26
CA GLU A 212 -5.01 -2.66 -15.85
C GLU A 212 -5.09 -2.53 -14.32
N VAL A 213 -5.53 -3.58 -13.62
CA VAL A 213 -5.59 -3.62 -12.16
C VAL A 213 -4.19 -3.46 -11.55
N HIS A 214 -3.19 -4.16 -12.08
CA HIS A 214 -1.81 -4.04 -11.57
C HIS A 214 -1.22 -2.65 -11.81
N ALA A 215 -1.48 -2.05 -12.97
CA ALA A 215 -1.06 -0.68 -13.26
C ALA A 215 -1.69 0.32 -12.27
N SER A 216 -3.00 0.19 -12.02
CA SER A 216 -3.73 1.04 -11.07
C SER A 216 -3.22 0.89 -9.64
N ARG A 217 -2.93 -0.34 -9.18
CA ARG A 217 -2.32 -0.57 -7.86
C ARG A 217 -0.98 0.15 -7.69
N GLY A 218 -0.13 0.13 -8.73
CA GLY A 218 1.15 0.83 -8.71
C GLY A 218 1.00 2.36 -8.69
N GLU A 219 -0.07 2.91 -9.25
CA GLU A 219 -0.40 4.34 -9.14
C GLU A 219 -0.91 4.69 -7.73
N LEU A 220 -1.81 3.87 -7.17
CA LEU A 220 -2.32 4.05 -5.80
C LEU A 220 -1.20 4.00 -4.76
N ALA A 221 -0.27 3.05 -4.88
CA ALA A 221 0.88 2.96 -3.97
C ALA A 221 1.76 4.23 -4.04
N ARG A 222 2.01 4.74 -5.25
CA ARG A 222 2.76 5.99 -5.44
C ARG A 222 2.03 7.20 -4.86
N MET A 223 0.71 7.27 -5.05
CA MET A 223 -0.11 8.33 -4.46
C MET A 223 -0.11 8.26 -2.94
N ALA A 224 -0.24 7.07 -2.35
CA ALA A 224 -0.21 6.88 -0.90
C ALA A 224 1.13 7.33 -0.31
N VAL A 225 2.26 6.93 -0.91
CA VAL A 225 3.59 7.39 -0.47
C VAL A 225 3.75 8.91 -0.60
N SER A 226 3.23 9.52 -1.68
CA SER A 226 3.29 10.97 -1.85
C SER A 226 2.40 11.72 -0.84
N GLN A 227 1.21 11.21 -0.54
CA GLN A 227 0.33 11.78 0.47
C GLN A 227 0.96 11.71 1.85
N GLU A 228 1.61 10.58 2.16
CA GLU A 228 2.33 10.41 3.42
C GLU A 228 3.49 11.41 3.55
N ARG A 229 4.28 11.58 2.49
CA ARG A 229 5.35 12.60 2.46
C ARG A 229 4.83 14.03 2.65
N LEU A 230 3.68 14.36 2.06
CA LEU A 230 3.07 15.68 2.21
C LEU A 230 2.52 15.91 3.62
N ARG A 231 1.90 14.89 4.21
CA ARG A 231 1.48 14.91 5.62
C ARG A 231 2.68 15.13 6.52
N PHE A 232 3.73 14.34 6.33
CA PHE A 232 4.98 14.44 7.06
C PHE A 232 5.61 15.84 6.98
N ALA A 233 5.68 16.42 5.78
CA ALA A 233 6.22 17.76 5.58
C ALA A 233 5.39 18.83 6.31
N ARG A 234 4.06 18.69 6.35
CA ARG A 234 3.17 19.60 7.07
C ARG A 234 3.36 19.49 8.58
N ASP A 235 3.35 18.29 9.13
CA ASP A 235 3.51 18.06 10.57
C ASP A 235 4.88 18.56 11.05
N LEU A 236 5.92 18.36 10.25
CA LEU A 236 7.25 18.91 10.52
C LEU A 236 7.27 20.44 10.45
N HIS A 237 6.59 21.04 9.45
CA HIS A 237 6.51 22.48 9.31
C HIS A 237 5.76 23.15 10.47
N ASP A 238 4.64 22.57 10.92
CA ASP A 238 3.84 23.13 12.01
C ASP A 238 4.61 23.07 13.34
N LEU A 239 5.28 21.94 13.60
CA LEU A 239 6.05 21.74 14.84
C LEU A 239 7.32 22.60 14.89
N LEU A 240 8.06 22.69 13.77
CA LEU A 240 9.21 23.58 13.67
C LEU A 240 8.80 25.05 13.69
N GLY A 241 7.71 25.40 12.99
CA GLY A 241 7.22 26.77 12.87
C GLY A 241 6.87 27.38 14.21
N TYR A 242 6.16 26.65 15.08
CA TYR A 242 5.85 27.11 16.43
C TYR A 242 7.11 27.31 17.28
N SER A 243 8.02 26.33 17.26
CA SER A 243 9.22 26.36 18.09
C SER A 243 10.19 27.47 17.67
N LEU A 244 10.41 27.64 16.36
CA LEU A 244 11.26 28.70 15.82
C LEU A 244 10.67 30.08 16.10
N SER A 245 9.35 30.26 15.95
CA SER A 245 8.68 31.52 16.29
C SER A 245 8.84 31.88 17.76
N ALA A 246 8.71 30.90 18.67
CA ALA A 246 8.90 31.09 20.10
C ALA A 246 10.36 31.46 20.44
N ILE A 247 11.34 30.83 19.77
CA ILE A 247 12.76 31.18 19.93
C ILE A 247 13.00 32.63 19.48
N THR A 248 12.51 33.02 18.30
CA THR A 248 12.67 34.40 17.79
C THR A 248 12.09 35.44 18.76
N LEU A 249 10.84 35.25 19.21
CA LEU A 249 10.18 36.18 20.14
C LEU A 249 10.91 36.28 21.48
N LYS A 250 11.38 35.16 22.03
CA LYS A 250 12.16 35.16 23.29
C LYS A 250 13.53 35.79 23.10
N SER A 251 14.21 35.56 21.97
CA SER A 251 15.47 36.23 21.63
C SER A 251 15.32 37.75 21.52
N GLU A 252 14.23 38.24 20.92
CA GLU A 252 13.92 39.67 20.91
C GLU A 252 13.67 40.24 22.32
N LEU A 253 12.97 39.48 23.17
CA LEU A 253 12.75 39.86 24.57
C LEU A 253 14.06 39.92 25.36
N ILE A 254 14.94 38.93 25.19
CA ILE A 254 16.28 38.90 25.80
C ILE A 254 17.05 40.17 25.40
N HIS A 255 17.06 40.53 24.12
CA HIS A 255 17.76 41.72 23.63
C HIS A 255 17.26 43.01 24.30
N ARG A 256 15.97 43.12 24.60
CA ARG A 256 15.40 44.29 25.31
C ARG A 256 15.71 44.30 26.81
N LEU A 257 15.85 43.13 27.43
CA LEU A 257 16.02 42.99 28.88
C LEU A 257 17.48 42.94 29.33
N ILE A 258 18.44 42.63 28.45
CA ILE A 258 19.81 42.29 28.85
C ILE A 258 20.53 43.41 29.63
N THR A 259 20.23 44.68 29.32
CA THR A 259 20.81 45.84 29.99
C THR A 259 20.01 46.29 31.21
N SER A 260 18.68 46.15 31.17
CA SER A 260 17.76 46.71 32.17
C SER A 260 17.36 45.73 33.27
N ARG A 261 17.28 44.43 32.97
CA ARG A 261 16.89 43.34 33.88
C ARG A 261 17.69 42.06 33.56
N PRO A 262 18.99 42.02 33.90
CA PRO A 262 19.89 40.94 33.49
C PRO A 262 19.48 39.56 34.04
N ASP A 263 18.91 39.49 35.24
CA ASP A 263 18.46 38.21 35.81
C ASP A 263 17.28 37.60 35.03
N ARG A 264 16.30 38.44 34.67
CA ARG A 264 15.15 38.06 33.82
C ARG A 264 15.59 37.67 32.41
N ALA A 265 16.62 38.34 31.86
CA ALA A 265 17.21 37.94 30.58
C ALA A 265 17.89 36.56 30.67
N ARG A 266 18.56 36.25 31.79
CA ARG A 266 19.18 34.95 32.04
C ARG A 266 18.16 33.81 32.11
N GLU A 267 16.99 34.06 32.71
CA GLU A 267 15.85 33.13 32.72
C GLU A 267 15.30 32.85 31.30
N GLU A 268 15.12 33.89 30.48
CA GLU A 268 14.65 33.72 29.11
C GLU A 268 15.67 32.98 28.23
N ILE A 269 16.98 33.20 28.42
CA ILE A 269 18.05 32.43 27.75
C ILE A 269 17.93 30.93 28.09
N ALA A 270 17.72 30.60 29.36
CA ALA A 270 17.50 29.21 29.79
C ALA A 270 16.25 28.61 29.13
N SER A 271 15.18 29.39 29.02
CA SER A 271 13.93 28.98 28.35
C SER A 271 14.13 28.72 26.85
N VAL A 272 14.88 29.58 26.13
CA VAL A 272 15.22 29.37 24.70
C VAL A 272 16.00 28.07 24.50
N LEU A 273 16.95 27.78 25.39
CA LEU A 273 17.72 26.53 25.38
C LEU A 273 16.82 25.29 25.55
N VAL A 274 15.80 25.37 26.40
CA VAL A 274 14.82 24.28 26.58
C VAL A 274 13.98 24.11 25.32
N VAL A 275 13.41 25.18 24.76
CA VAL A 275 12.58 25.11 23.54
C VAL A 275 13.38 24.58 22.35
N SER A 276 14.63 25.02 22.18
CA SER A 276 15.52 24.54 21.11
C SER A 276 15.84 23.05 21.22
N ARG A 277 16.15 22.57 22.44
CA ARG A 277 16.39 21.13 22.69
C ARG A 277 15.14 20.30 22.46
N GLN A 278 13.98 20.81 22.86
CA GLN A 278 12.69 20.16 22.64
C GLN A 278 12.37 20.04 21.14
N ALA A 279 12.50 21.13 20.38
CA ALA A 279 12.30 21.13 18.94
C ALA A 279 13.23 20.13 18.22
N LEU A 280 14.50 20.05 18.64
CA LEU A 280 15.44 19.08 18.09
C LEU A 280 15.04 17.63 18.42
N ALA A 281 14.55 17.36 19.62
CA ALA A 281 14.06 16.05 20.01
C ALA A 281 12.82 15.64 19.21
N ASP A 282 11.87 16.57 19.02
CA ASP A 282 10.64 16.33 18.26
C ASP A 282 10.94 16.11 16.76
N VAL A 283 11.86 16.88 16.17
CA VAL A 283 12.35 16.64 14.80
C VAL A 283 13.02 15.28 14.68
N ARG A 284 13.86 14.87 15.65
CA ARG A 284 14.50 13.56 15.62
C ARG A 284 13.48 12.43 15.70
N LEU A 285 12.43 12.60 16.49
CA LEU A 285 11.35 11.63 16.67
C LEU A 285 10.52 11.48 15.38
N VAL A 286 10.18 12.60 14.75
CA VAL A 286 9.49 12.64 13.46
C VAL A 286 10.39 12.11 12.33
N ALA A 287 11.66 12.52 12.24
CA ALA A 287 12.62 12.05 11.24
C ALA A 287 13.05 10.59 11.41
N SER A 288 13.05 10.06 12.63
CA SER A 288 13.16 8.61 12.86
C SER A 288 11.92 7.83 12.41
N GLY A 289 10.88 8.56 12.00
CA GLY A 289 9.74 8.06 11.25
C GLY A 289 9.01 6.99 12.00
N TYR A 290 8.46 7.28 13.19
CA TYR A 290 7.58 6.38 13.94
C TYR A 290 7.99 4.91 13.75
N ARG A 291 9.29 4.60 13.89
CA ARG A 291 9.70 3.20 13.93
C ARG A 291 8.94 2.66 15.12
N ASP A 292 8.08 1.66 14.88
CA ASP A 292 7.45 0.86 15.92
C ASP A 292 8.57 0.45 16.88
N MET A 293 8.74 1.21 17.96
CA MET A 293 9.78 0.95 18.92
C MET A 293 9.25 -0.21 19.74
N SER A 294 9.83 -1.39 19.52
CA SER A 294 9.55 -2.58 20.29
C SER A 294 10.02 -2.35 21.73
N LEU A 295 9.13 -2.54 22.69
CA LEU A 295 9.46 -2.46 24.11
C LEU A 295 10.47 -3.55 24.48
N ALA A 296 10.36 -4.73 23.85
CA ALA A 296 11.29 -5.84 24.04
C ALA A 296 12.69 -5.48 23.51
N ASP A 297 12.79 -4.91 22.31
CA ASP A 297 14.08 -4.55 21.70
C ASP A 297 14.79 -3.46 22.52
N GLU A 298 14.02 -2.52 23.06
CA GLU A 298 14.54 -1.47 23.93
C GLU A 298 15.00 -2.02 25.28
N ALA A 299 14.27 -2.97 25.86
CA ALA A 299 14.67 -3.65 27.10
C ALA A 299 15.94 -4.49 26.90
N ASP A 300 16.07 -5.19 25.78
CA ASP A 300 17.29 -5.90 25.41
C ASP A 300 18.48 -4.95 25.22
N SER A 301 18.24 -3.78 24.62
CA SER A 301 19.26 -2.74 24.48
C SER A 301 19.67 -2.17 25.84
N ALA A 302 18.70 -1.93 26.73
CA ALA A 302 18.94 -1.47 28.09
C ALA A 302 19.80 -2.48 28.88
N ALA A 303 19.48 -3.78 28.78
CA ALA A 303 20.27 -4.85 29.42
C ALA A 303 21.73 -4.85 28.95
N ARG A 304 21.96 -4.73 27.63
CA ARG A 304 23.33 -4.65 27.07
C ARG A 304 24.10 -3.43 27.56
N ILE A 305 23.44 -2.28 27.64
CA ILE A 305 24.07 -1.03 28.11
C ILE A 305 24.42 -1.14 29.60
N LEU A 306 23.52 -1.67 30.42
CA LEU A 306 23.77 -1.90 31.85
C LEU A 306 24.92 -2.87 32.09
N ALA A 307 24.97 -3.97 31.34
CA ALA A 307 26.07 -4.93 31.40
C ALA A 307 27.42 -4.28 31.02
N THR A 308 27.43 -3.38 30.04
CA THR A 308 28.65 -2.64 29.65
C THR A 308 29.08 -1.63 30.72
N ALA A 309 28.12 -1.14 31.51
CA ALA A 309 28.35 -0.23 32.63
C ALA A 309 28.64 -0.94 33.96
N ASP A 310 28.82 -2.27 33.94
CA ASP A 310 29.05 -3.13 35.12
C ASP A 310 27.92 -3.05 36.18
N VAL A 311 26.69 -2.86 35.71
CA VAL A 311 25.47 -2.80 36.54
C VAL A 311 24.76 -4.16 36.47
N ALA A 312 24.48 -4.76 37.63
CA ALA A 312 23.67 -5.97 37.71
C ALA A 312 22.22 -5.66 37.28
N ALA A 313 21.80 -6.25 36.16
CA ALA A 313 20.51 -5.96 35.54
C ALA A 313 19.60 -7.20 35.52
N GLU A 314 18.39 -7.06 36.04
CA GLU A 314 17.31 -8.03 35.89
C GLU A 314 16.23 -7.45 34.97
N VAL A 315 15.97 -8.11 33.84
CA VAL A 315 15.01 -7.63 32.83
C VAL A 315 13.97 -8.70 32.55
N SER A 316 12.70 -8.38 32.76
CA SER A 316 11.56 -9.28 32.53
C SER A 316 10.42 -8.54 31.81
N ILE A 317 10.12 -8.92 30.57
CA ILE A 317 9.07 -8.31 29.75
C ILE A 317 8.03 -9.37 29.38
N SER A 318 6.83 -9.26 29.93
CA SER A 318 5.71 -10.21 29.80
C SER A 318 4.41 -9.47 29.44
N THR A 319 4.43 -8.71 28.34
CA THR A 319 3.32 -7.83 27.93
C THR A 319 2.46 -8.35 26.77
N GLY A 320 2.84 -9.49 26.15
CA GLY A 320 2.14 -10.00 24.97
C GLY A 320 2.21 -9.04 23.78
N ARG A 321 1.20 -9.06 22.89
CA ARG A 321 1.15 -8.15 21.72
C ARG A 321 0.40 -6.87 22.08
N LEU A 322 1.13 -5.77 22.20
CA LEU A 322 0.57 -4.45 22.49
C LEU A 322 0.13 -3.71 21.23
N HIS A 323 -0.71 -2.68 21.40
CA HIS A 323 -0.99 -1.74 20.32
C HIS A 323 0.29 -0.92 19.99
N PRO A 324 0.66 -0.72 18.72
CA PRO A 324 1.96 -0.11 18.34
C PRO A 324 2.24 1.25 18.97
N VAL A 325 1.18 2.06 19.13
CA VAL A 325 1.25 3.37 19.81
C VAL A 325 1.60 3.23 21.29
N VAL A 326 1.01 2.25 21.99
CA VAL A 326 1.28 2.00 23.41
C VAL A 326 2.69 1.44 23.58
N GLU A 327 3.08 0.51 22.72
CA GLU A 327 4.42 -0.08 22.72
C GLU A 327 5.50 0.98 22.51
N THR A 328 5.33 1.87 21.53
CA THR A 328 6.26 2.96 21.26
C THR A 328 6.38 3.94 22.43
N VAL A 329 5.25 4.27 23.09
CA VAL A 329 5.25 5.17 24.26
C VAL A 329 5.96 4.52 25.46
N LEU A 330 5.72 3.24 25.73
CA LEU A 330 6.41 2.51 26.80
C LEU A 330 7.90 2.33 26.50
N ALA A 331 8.27 1.99 25.26
CA ALA A 331 9.68 1.88 24.85
C ALA A 331 10.40 3.23 24.98
N THR A 332 9.76 4.33 24.59
CA THR A 332 10.31 5.68 24.80
C THR A 332 10.47 6.01 26.28
N THR A 333 9.51 5.60 27.11
CA THR A 333 9.55 5.79 28.57
C THR A 333 10.71 5.02 29.19
N LEU A 334 10.93 3.78 28.76
CA LEU A 334 12.06 2.97 29.18
C LEU A 334 13.40 3.62 28.81
N ARG A 335 13.55 4.06 27.55
CA ARG A 335 14.76 4.72 27.07
C ARG A 335 15.13 5.97 27.88
N GLU A 336 14.13 6.82 28.15
CA GLU A 336 14.33 8.04 28.93
C GLU A 336 14.64 7.71 30.41
N GLY A 337 13.95 6.70 30.97
CA GLY A 337 14.24 6.18 32.30
C GLY A 337 15.68 5.68 32.43
N MET A 338 16.12 4.86 31.47
CA MET A 338 17.49 4.34 31.37
C MET A 338 18.54 5.43 31.23
N THR A 339 18.25 6.45 30.41
CA THR A 339 19.14 7.62 30.27
C THR A 339 19.27 8.36 31.59
N ASN A 340 18.19 8.48 32.36
CA ASN A 340 18.22 9.11 33.68
C ASN A 340 19.02 8.28 34.70
N VAL A 341 18.85 6.96 34.73
CA VAL A 341 19.63 6.04 35.58
C VAL A 341 21.12 6.23 35.34
N LEU A 342 21.56 6.12 34.08
CA LEU A 342 22.98 6.20 33.70
C LEU A 342 23.58 7.60 33.89
N ARG A 343 22.77 8.65 33.76
CA ARG A 343 23.25 10.04 33.84
C ARG A 343 23.28 10.59 35.25
N HIS A 344 22.40 10.10 36.13
CA HIS A 344 22.14 10.75 37.41
C HIS A 344 22.42 9.87 38.64
N SER A 345 22.66 8.57 38.47
CA SER A 345 22.89 7.66 39.59
C SER A 345 24.17 6.84 39.42
N LYS A 346 24.90 6.62 40.53
CA LYS A 346 25.84 5.51 40.64
C LYS A 346 25.01 4.29 41.01
N VAL A 347 24.73 3.43 40.03
CA VAL A 347 23.81 2.29 40.17
C VAL A 347 24.62 1.03 40.11
N GLU A 348 24.43 0.14 41.08
CA GLU A 348 25.03 -1.19 41.06
C GLU A 348 23.99 -2.25 40.66
N ASN A 349 22.71 -1.98 40.93
CA ASN A 349 21.59 -2.88 40.64
C ASN A 349 20.41 -2.15 39.98
N CYS A 350 19.91 -2.71 38.88
CA CYS A 350 18.77 -2.20 38.13
C CYS A 350 17.80 -3.33 37.76
N THR A 351 16.51 -3.13 38.01
CA THR A 351 15.45 -4.07 37.67
C THR A 351 14.46 -3.40 36.72
N ILE A 352 14.18 -4.05 35.59
CA ILE A 352 13.25 -3.61 34.55
C ILE A 352 12.17 -4.67 34.41
N THR A 353 10.93 -4.34 34.76
CA THR A 353 9.78 -5.25 34.57
C THR A 353 8.70 -4.60 33.73
N ALA A 354 8.10 -5.34 32.81
CA ALA A 354 6.90 -4.91 32.12
C ALA A 354 5.90 -6.05 32.07
N GLU A 355 4.70 -5.83 32.60
CA GLU A 355 3.66 -6.86 32.73
C GLU A 355 2.34 -6.34 32.18
N ALA A 356 1.58 -7.20 31.49
CA ALA A 356 0.21 -6.91 31.10
C ALA A 356 -0.77 -7.64 32.04
N ASP A 357 -1.66 -6.88 32.68
CA ASP A 357 -2.73 -7.38 33.53
C ASP A 357 -4.08 -6.91 32.96
N GLY A 358 -4.72 -7.81 32.20
CA GLY A 358 -5.95 -7.51 31.46
C GLY A 358 -5.75 -6.40 30.43
N ASP A 359 -6.48 -5.29 30.61
CA ASP A 359 -6.43 -4.10 29.74
C ASP A 359 -5.37 -3.07 30.18
N LEU A 360 -4.55 -3.36 31.19
CA LEU A 360 -3.53 -2.45 31.70
C LEU A 360 -2.13 -3.04 31.53
N VAL A 361 -1.20 -2.22 31.05
CA VAL A 361 0.22 -2.54 30.94
C VAL A 361 0.98 -1.70 31.94
N ARG A 362 1.83 -2.35 32.74
CA ARG A 362 2.65 -1.71 33.76
C ARG A 362 4.12 -1.94 33.46
N LEU A 363 4.85 -0.86 33.20
CA LEU A 363 6.30 -0.82 33.10
C LEU A 363 6.88 -0.25 34.39
N THR A 364 7.81 -0.97 35.01
CA THR A 364 8.52 -0.56 36.22
C THR A 364 10.02 -0.61 35.97
N LEU A 365 10.71 0.48 36.29
CA LEU A 365 12.16 0.58 36.32
C LEU A 365 12.56 0.95 37.76
N LEU A 366 13.35 0.09 38.38
CA LEU A 366 13.79 0.22 39.77
C LEU A 366 15.32 0.17 39.82
N ASN A 367 15.94 1.09 40.56
CA ASN A 367 17.38 1.05 40.79
C ASN A 367 17.73 1.42 42.24
N ASP A 368 18.88 0.97 42.72
CA ASP A 368 19.38 1.11 44.11
C ASP A 368 19.70 2.54 44.59
N GLY A 369 19.22 3.55 43.86
CA GLY A 369 19.09 4.92 44.34
C GLY A 369 20.10 5.90 43.77
N VAL A 370 20.08 7.11 44.33
CA VAL A 370 20.91 8.25 43.94
C VAL A 370 21.68 8.68 45.19
N THR A 371 23.01 8.67 45.17
CA THR A 371 23.80 9.26 46.26
C THR A 371 23.68 10.78 46.19
N GLY A 372 22.74 11.35 46.93
CA GLY A 372 22.62 12.79 47.09
C GLY A 372 21.21 13.26 47.41
N THR A 373 21.07 13.95 48.54
CA THR A 373 19.92 14.80 48.86
C THR A 373 19.68 15.79 47.72
N ARG A 374 18.60 15.61 46.94
CA ARG A 374 18.23 16.61 45.92
C ARG A 374 17.67 17.85 46.61
N HIS A 375 18.44 18.92 46.58
CA HIS A 375 17.90 20.28 46.47
C HIS A 375 16.94 20.30 45.27
N ARG A 376 15.68 20.70 45.47
CA ARG A 376 14.73 20.95 44.39
C ARG A 376 15.30 22.08 43.52
N SER A 377 16.00 21.72 42.46
CA SER A 377 16.40 22.67 41.43
C SER A 377 15.22 22.87 40.47
N PRO A 378 14.80 24.11 40.17
CA PRO A 378 13.60 24.40 39.37
C PRO A 378 13.60 23.87 37.92
N HIS A 379 14.69 23.24 37.48
CA HIS A 379 14.95 22.84 36.10
C HIS A 379 15.01 21.32 35.88
N SER A 380 14.72 20.47 36.90
CA SER A 380 14.72 19.01 36.73
C SER A 380 13.43 18.43 36.11
N GLY A 381 12.53 19.28 35.61
CA GLY A 381 11.16 18.90 35.22
C GLY A 381 10.93 18.59 33.73
N SER A 382 11.92 18.73 32.83
CA SER A 382 11.65 18.62 31.38
C SER A 382 11.43 17.18 30.88
N GLY A 383 12.25 16.21 31.33
CA GLY A 383 12.13 14.81 30.88
C GLY A 383 10.87 14.11 31.43
N LEU A 384 10.65 14.17 32.75
CA LEU A 384 9.49 13.55 33.39
C LEU A 384 8.16 14.22 33.02
N GLY A 385 8.14 15.55 32.85
CA GLY A 385 6.95 16.28 32.40
C GLY A 385 6.54 15.92 30.97
N ASN A 386 7.52 15.70 30.09
CA ASN A 386 7.27 15.23 28.73
C ASN A 386 6.74 13.80 28.71
N LEU A 387 7.27 12.90 29.55
CA LEU A 387 6.76 11.54 29.70
C LEU A 387 5.32 11.53 30.23
N GLN A 388 5.03 12.38 31.23
CA GLN A 388 3.68 12.51 31.79
C GLN A 388 2.69 12.96 30.72
N THR A 389 3.03 13.99 29.95
CA THR A 389 2.18 14.48 28.84
C THR A 389 1.91 13.38 27.81
N ARG A 390 2.94 12.60 27.43
CA ARG A 390 2.82 11.53 26.42
C ARG A 390 2.01 10.33 26.91
N LEU A 391 2.22 9.88 28.14
CA LEU A 391 1.44 8.79 28.73
C LEU A 391 -0.02 9.20 28.95
N SER A 392 -0.27 10.43 29.43
CA SER A 392 -1.65 10.92 29.59
C SER A 392 -2.41 11.04 28.27
N ALA A 393 -1.74 11.34 27.15
CA ALA A 393 -2.37 11.38 25.83
C ALA A 393 -2.94 10.03 25.36
N ILE A 394 -2.43 8.90 25.88
CA ILE A 394 -2.95 7.55 25.60
C ILE A 394 -3.83 7.00 26.73
N GLY A 395 -4.16 7.81 27.73
CA GLY A 395 -4.92 7.38 28.91
C GLY A 395 -4.07 6.72 30.00
N GLY A 396 -2.76 6.83 29.92
CA GLY A 396 -1.80 6.31 30.90
C GLY A 396 -1.35 7.35 31.92
N ARG A 397 -0.54 6.90 32.88
CA ARG A 397 0.10 7.72 33.92
C ARG A 397 1.55 7.32 34.13
N VAL A 398 2.34 8.25 34.66
CA VAL A 398 3.72 8.02 35.07
C VAL A 398 3.93 8.55 36.47
N GLU A 399 4.64 7.78 37.29
CA GLU A 399 5.06 8.14 38.63
C GLU A 399 6.57 7.90 38.73
N ALA A 400 7.32 8.88 39.25
CA ALA A 400 8.75 8.76 39.45
C ALA A 400 9.12 9.31 40.82
N GLY A 401 9.85 8.52 41.62
CA GLY A 401 10.21 8.93 42.97
C GLY A 401 11.18 7.97 43.66
N VAL A 402 11.78 8.44 44.75
CA VAL A 402 12.57 7.60 45.67
C VAL A 402 11.60 6.95 46.66
N GLN A 403 11.68 5.63 46.78
CA GLN A 403 10.90 4.84 47.74
C GLN A 403 11.48 4.95 49.16
N GLU A 404 10.71 4.53 50.16
CA GLU A 404 11.10 4.58 51.58
C GLU A 404 12.37 3.76 51.88
N ASP A 405 12.64 2.75 51.05
CA ASP A 405 13.83 1.90 51.09
C ASP A 405 15.07 2.52 50.41
N GLY A 406 14.96 3.76 49.90
CA GLY A 406 16.04 4.49 49.25
C GLY A 406 16.22 4.20 47.75
N ARG A 407 15.45 3.27 47.17
CA ARG A 407 15.52 2.95 45.73
C ARG A 407 14.77 3.97 44.90
N PHE A 408 15.25 4.26 43.70
CA PHE A 408 14.50 5.09 42.75
C PHE A 408 13.60 4.22 41.89
N ARG A 409 12.32 4.56 41.81
CA ARG A 409 11.31 3.86 41.01
C ARG A 409 10.69 4.80 39.99
N LEU A 410 10.67 4.36 38.73
CA LEU A 410 9.86 4.90 37.65
C LEU A 410 8.79 3.87 37.30
N LEU A 411 7.53 4.23 37.48
CA LEU A 411 6.34 3.43 37.19
C LEU A 411 5.57 4.11 36.06
N ALA A 412 5.33 3.39 34.97
CA ALA A 412 4.48 3.83 33.87
C ALA A 412 3.35 2.83 33.66
N GLU A 413 2.11 3.33 33.63
CA GLU A 413 0.93 2.52 33.40
C GLU A 413 0.17 3.07 32.20
N ALA A 414 -0.21 2.19 31.28
CA ALA A 414 -0.95 2.56 30.08
C ALA A 414 -2.00 1.48 29.77
N PRO A 415 -3.16 1.85 29.22
CA PRO A 415 -4.09 0.85 28.74
C PRO A 415 -3.48 0.09 27.55
N ALA A 416 -3.74 -1.22 27.45
CA ALA A 416 -3.23 -2.08 26.38
C ALA A 416 -3.69 -1.62 24.98
N ARG A 417 -4.77 -0.82 24.93
CA ARG A 417 -5.25 -0.07 23.76
C ARG A 417 -5.48 1.39 24.13
N PRO A 418 -5.09 2.36 23.29
CA PRO A 418 -5.25 3.77 23.60
C PRO A 418 -6.74 4.18 23.65
N LEU A 419 -7.08 5.06 24.59
CA LEU A 419 -8.40 5.70 24.62
C LEU A 419 -8.49 6.70 23.45
N GLY A 420 -9.36 6.45 22.47
CA GLY A 420 -9.68 7.42 21.40
C GLY A 420 -9.50 6.95 19.96
N THR A 421 -9.04 5.72 19.69
CA THR A 421 -9.12 5.13 18.34
C THR A 421 -10.42 4.36 18.17
N GLY A 422 -11.53 5.09 18.12
CA GLY A 422 -12.79 4.55 17.62
C GLY A 422 -12.68 4.30 16.12
N ILE A 423 -12.26 3.09 15.72
CA ILE A 423 -12.63 2.56 14.41
C ILE A 423 -14.12 2.18 14.51
N PRO A 424 -15.02 2.72 13.68
CA PRO A 424 -16.40 2.26 13.66
C PRO A 424 -16.44 0.82 13.14
N GLY A 425 -16.79 -0.11 14.02
CA GLY A 425 -17.45 -1.38 13.74
C GLY A 425 -16.76 -2.36 12.78
N ASP A 426 -16.04 -3.33 13.33
CA ASP A 426 -16.23 -4.71 12.87
C ASP A 426 -17.10 -5.39 13.92
N GLY A 427 -18.40 -5.40 13.63
CA GLY A 427 -19.41 -6.02 14.49
C GLY A 427 -19.13 -7.50 14.58
N ALA A 428 -18.98 -7.98 15.81
CA ALA A 428 -18.96 -9.38 16.16
C ALA A 428 -20.11 -10.12 15.44
N ALA A 429 -19.75 -10.95 14.46
CA ALA A 429 -20.57 -12.08 14.05
C ALA A 429 -20.57 -13.08 15.21
N GLY A 430 -21.38 -12.81 16.22
CA GLY A 430 -21.77 -13.78 17.23
C GLY A 430 -22.56 -14.88 16.54
N SER A 431 -21.91 -16.02 16.33
CA SER A 431 -22.56 -17.29 16.03
C SER A 431 -23.24 -17.79 17.30
N PRO A 432 -24.57 -18.04 17.32
CA PRO A 432 -25.18 -18.85 18.36
C PRO A 432 -25.28 -20.28 17.85
N ALA A 433 -24.40 -21.14 18.35
CA ALA A 433 -24.60 -22.59 18.29
C ALA A 433 -25.32 -23.04 19.57
N ALA A 434 -26.32 -23.91 19.35
CA ALA A 434 -26.94 -24.86 20.28
C ALA A 434 -27.99 -24.33 21.29
N ALA A 435 -29.26 -24.58 20.95
CA ALA A 435 -30.22 -25.12 21.90
C ALA A 435 -30.96 -26.29 21.21
N VAL A 436 -30.52 -27.51 21.55
CA VAL A 436 -31.27 -28.75 21.41
C VAL A 436 -32.39 -28.69 22.44
N THR A 437 -33.64 -28.91 22.03
CA THR A 437 -34.68 -29.41 22.93
C THR A 437 -35.74 -30.14 22.13
N ALA A 438 -36.13 -31.29 22.68
CA ALA A 438 -37.04 -32.27 22.13
C ALA A 438 -38.50 -31.84 22.21
N ALA A 439 -39.28 -32.20 21.19
CA ALA A 439 -40.64 -32.73 21.27
C ALA A 439 -41.03 -33.29 19.90
#